data_AF-A0A436R396-F1
#
_entry.id   AF-A0A436R396-F1
#
_cell.length_a   1.000
_cell.length_b   1.000
_cell.length_c   1.000
_cell.angle_alpha   90.00
_cell.angle_beta   90.00
_cell.angle_gamma   90.00
#
_symmetry.space_group_name_H-M   'P 1'
#
loop_
_entity.id
_entity.type
_entity.pdbx_description
1 polymer ?
#
loop_
_entity_poly.entity_id
_entity_poly.type
_entity_poly.pdbx_seq_one_letter_code
_entity_poly.pdbx_strand_id
1 'polypeptide(L)'
;MASAVNARIEAKAELSMRENRFTEAVRELQTACSRWAEIGSPTNCADARLSLAALLIQLGDRTGAELELGTALAVAKKVDSSRLMRRCEELASLLAGGQKAIADSA
;
A
#
# COMPACT_ATOMS: atom_id res chain seq x y z
N MET A 1 9.87 -36.78 10.65
CA MET A 1 9.34 -36.18 9.40
C MET A 1 7.94 -35.54 9.54
N ALA A 2 7.11 -35.87 10.55
CA ALA A 2 5.77 -35.27 10.71
C ALA A 2 5.74 -33.78 11.13
N SER A 3 6.72 -33.30 11.90
CA SER A 3 6.76 -31.92 12.42
C SER A 3 6.90 -30.84 11.33
N ALA A 4 7.64 -31.12 10.25
CA ALA A 4 7.83 -30.15 9.17
C ALA A 4 6.57 -29.95 8.30
N VAL A 5 5.72 -30.97 8.19
CA VAL A 5 4.45 -30.89 7.44
C VAL A 5 3.44 -30.03 8.21
N ASN A 6 3.34 -30.20 9.52
CA ASN A 6 2.47 -29.36 10.37
C ASN A 6 2.91 -27.88 10.34
N ALA A 7 4.21 -27.60 10.49
CA ALA A 7 4.71 -26.22 10.43
C ALA A 7 4.42 -25.54 9.09
N ARG A 8 4.46 -26.29 7.97
CA ARG A 8 4.10 -25.79 6.65
C ARG A 8 2.60 -25.49 6.52
N ILE A 9 1.74 -26.31 7.11
CA ILE A 9 0.29 -26.10 7.11
C ILE A 9 -0.07 -24.87 7.95
N GLU A 10 0.53 -24.74 9.14
CA GLU A 10 0.35 -23.59 10.03
C GLU A 10 0.83 -22.29 9.38
N ALA A 11 2.03 -22.29 8.77
CA ALA A 11 2.54 -21.14 8.04
C ALA A 11 1.66 -20.76 6.84
N LYS A 12 1.10 -21.75 6.13
CA LYS A 12 0.16 -21.50 5.02
C LYS A 12 -1.17 -20.94 5.51
N ALA A 13 -1.70 -21.46 6.61
CA ALA A 13 -2.93 -20.95 7.22
C ALA A 13 -2.74 -19.52 7.73
N GLU A 14 -1.62 -19.24 8.41
CA GLU A 14 -1.28 -17.90 8.88
C GLU A 14 -1.09 -16.92 7.71
N LEU A 15 -0.41 -17.34 6.64
CA LEU A 15 -0.26 -16.54 5.43
C LEU A 15 -1.63 -16.25 4.79
N SER A 16 -2.48 -17.27 4.59
CA SER A 16 -3.82 -17.08 4.03
C SER A 16 -4.73 -16.23 4.93
N MET A 17 -4.62 -16.34 6.25
CA MET A 17 -5.36 -15.48 7.18
C MET A 17 -4.87 -14.02 7.09
N ARG A 18 -3.57 -13.79 6.97
CA ARG A 18 -2.98 -12.45 6.77
C ARG A 18 -3.38 -11.88 5.40
N GLU A 19 -3.26 -12.65 4.33
CA GLU A 19 -3.67 -12.28 2.97
C GLU A 19 -5.15 -11.94 2.86
N ASN A 20 -6.03 -12.69 3.54
CA ASN A 20 -7.46 -12.38 3.58
C ASN A 20 -7.72 -11.03 4.27
N ARG A 21 -7.04 -10.76 5.39
CA ARG A 21 -7.12 -9.46 6.09
C ARG A 21 -6.58 -8.31 5.24
N PHE A 22 -5.51 -8.55 4.48
CA PHE A 22 -4.97 -7.54 3.58
C PHE A 22 -5.88 -7.27 2.38
N THR A 23 -6.49 -8.31 1.81
CA THR A 23 -7.46 -8.19 0.70
C THR A 23 -8.67 -7.38 1.14
N GLU A 24 -9.18 -7.64 2.36
CA GLU A 24 -10.25 -6.87 2.97
C GLU A 24 -9.83 -5.40 3.16
N ALA A 25 -8.66 -5.15 3.74
CA ALA A 25 -8.14 -3.79 3.94
C ALA A 25 -7.96 -3.02 2.61
N VAL A 26 -7.48 -3.68 1.54
CA VAL A 26 -7.41 -3.07 0.20
C VAL A 26 -8.79 -2.64 -0.29
N ARG A 27 -9.81 -3.52 -0.17
CA ARG A 27 -11.19 -3.21 -0.59
C ARG A 27 -11.80 -2.08 0.22
N GLU A 28 -11.58 -2.06 1.53
CA GLU A 28 -12.06 -1.00 2.40
C GLU A 28 -11.43 0.35 2.03
N LEU A 29 -10.11 0.38 1.77
CA LEU A 29 -9.40 1.59 1.38
C LEU A 29 -9.81 2.10 -0.01
N GLN A 30 -10.01 1.21 -0.98
CA GLN A 30 -10.58 1.56 -2.29
C GLN A 30 -11.99 2.16 -2.13
N THR A 31 -12.83 1.56 -1.29
CA THR A 31 -14.17 2.08 -0.99
C THR A 31 -14.11 3.46 -0.34
N ALA A 32 -13.18 3.67 0.60
CA ALA A 32 -12.96 4.98 1.21
C ALA A 32 -12.51 6.02 0.17
N CYS A 33 -11.63 5.65 -0.77
CA CYS A 33 -11.21 6.53 -1.86
C CYS A 33 -12.41 6.95 -2.73
N SER A 34 -13.26 6.00 -3.15
CA SER A 34 -14.46 6.30 -3.94
C SER A 34 -15.39 7.25 -3.20
N ARG A 35 -15.69 6.97 -1.92
CA ARG A 35 -16.57 7.82 -1.10
C ARG A 35 -16.03 9.24 -0.92
N TRP A 36 -14.74 9.40 -0.64
CA TRP A 36 -14.13 10.73 -0.50
C TRP A 36 -14.11 11.50 -1.82
N ALA A 37 -13.92 10.80 -2.95
CA ALA A 37 -14.01 11.40 -4.28
C ALA A 37 -15.44 11.86 -4.60
N GLU A 38 -16.45 11.04 -4.30
CA GLU A 38 -17.87 11.34 -4.51
C GLU A 38 -18.32 12.60 -3.77
N ILE A 39 -17.87 12.79 -2.52
CA ILE A 39 -18.22 13.97 -1.73
C ILE A 39 -17.29 15.17 -1.95
N GLY A 40 -16.34 15.07 -2.89
CA GLY A 40 -15.44 16.17 -3.24
C GLY A 40 -14.42 16.53 -2.16
N SER A 41 -13.93 15.55 -1.39
CA SER A 41 -12.87 15.74 -0.39
C SER A 41 -11.50 15.27 -0.91
N PRO A 42 -10.77 16.09 -1.69
CA PRO A 42 -9.51 15.68 -2.33
C PRO A 42 -8.43 15.30 -1.31
N THR A 43 -8.34 16.01 -0.18
CA THR A 43 -7.34 15.73 0.87
C THR A 43 -7.58 14.37 1.52
N ASN A 44 -8.82 14.07 1.92
CA ASN A 44 -9.13 12.76 2.52
C ASN A 44 -8.96 11.62 1.52
N CYS A 45 -9.30 11.89 0.25
CA CYS A 45 -9.10 10.94 -0.82
C CYS A 45 -7.61 10.65 -1.05
N ALA A 46 -6.73 11.68 -0.98
CA ALA A 46 -5.29 11.50 -1.07
C ALA A 46 -4.72 10.74 0.14
N ASP A 47 -5.18 11.03 1.36
CA ASP A 47 -4.76 10.27 2.55
C ASP A 47 -5.15 8.79 2.48
N ALA A 48 -6.37 8.48 2.00
CA ALA A 48 -6.80 7.10 1.78
C ALA A 48 -5.94 6.37 0.73
N ARG A 49 -5.58 7.06 -0.35
CA ARG A 49 -4.65 6.53 -1.37
C ARG A 49 -3.25 6.30 -0.84
N LEU A 50 -2.73 7.17 0.03
CA LEU A 50 -1.43 6.95 0.68
C LEU A 50 -1.46 5.71 1.58
N SER A 51 -2.55 5.50 2.32
CA SER A 51 -2.74 4.27 3.10
C SER A 51 -2.82 3.03 2.20
N LEU A 52 -3.49 3.13 1.05
CA LEU A 52 -3.56 2.04 0.07
C LEU A 52 -2.17 1.74 -0.53
N ALA A 53 -1.42 2.76 -0.94
CA ALA A 53 -0.07 2.60 -1.44
C ALA A 53 0.86 1.92 -0.41
N ALA A 54 0.78 2.33 0.86
CA ALA A 54 1.55 1.71 1.94
C ALA A 54 1.21 0.22 2.15
N LEU A 55 -0.06 -0.15 2.00
CA LEU A 55 -0.50 -1.54 2.08
C LEU A 55 -0.03 -2.35 0.86
N LEU A 56 -0.11 -1.78 -0.33
CA LEU A 56 0.35 -2.43 -1.57
C LEU A 56 1.87 -2.67 -1.55
N ILE A 57 2.66 -1.76 -0.98
CA ILE A 57 4.10 -1.99 -0.73
C ILE A 57 4.32 -3.22 0.17
N GLN A 58 3.56 -3.34 1.26
CA GLN A 58 3.68 -4.49 2.18
C GLN A 58 3.28 -5.82 1.51
N LEU A 59 2.32 -5.76 0.58
CA LEU A 59 1.89 -6.90 -0.23
C LEU A 59 2.83 -7.23 -1.38
N GLY A 60 3.83 -6.38 -1.66
CA GLY A 60 4.72 -6.51 -2.81
C GLY A 60 4.08 -6.10 -4.14
N ASP A 61 2.85 -5.59 -4.13
CA ASP A 61 2.21 -4.99 -5.33
C ASP A 61 2.77 -3.59 -5.57
N ARG A 62 3.97 -3.59 -6.15
CA ARG A 62 4.72 -2.38 -6.44
C ARG A 62 4.00 -1.48 -7.44
N THR A 63 3.47 -2.06 -8.51
CA THR A 63 2.80 -1.33 -9.59
C THR A 63 1.55 -0.62 -9.05
N GLY A 64 0.76 -1.32 -8.25
CA GLY A 64 -0.39 -0.72 -7.57
C GLY A 64 0.02 0.40 -6.62
N ALA A 65 1.08 0.21 -5.84
CA ALA A 65 1.57 1.24 -4.93
C ALA A 65 2.03 2.51 -5.67
N GLU A 66 2.76 2.37 -6.77
CA GLU A 66 3.23 3.49 -7.59
C GLU A 66 2.07 4.28 -8.22
N LEU A 67 1.01 3.59 -8.67
CA LEU A 67 -0.19 4.22 -9.21
C LEU A 67 -0.91 5.08 -8.16
N GLU A 68 -1.15 4.53 -6.98
CA GLU A 68 -1.85 5.23 -5.89
C GLU A 68 -1.01 6.40 -5.36
N LEU A 69 0.30 6.21 -5.23
CA LEU A 69 1.24 7.26 -4.83
C LEU A 69 1.29 8.42 -5.83
N GLY A 70 1.35 8.13 -7.13
CA GLY A 70 1.34 9.17 -8.17
C GLY A 70 0.06 10.03 -8.12
N THR A 71 -1.08 9.38 -7.87
CA THR A 71 -2.37 10.07 -7.74
C THR A 71 -2.41 10.94 -6.48
N ALA A 72 -1.97 10.43 -5.33
CA ALA A 72 -1.90 11.19 -4.09
C ALA A 72 -0.95 12.40 -4.21
N LEU A 73 0.20 12.23 -4.89
CA LEU A 73 1.16 13.29 -5.12
C LEU A 73 0.60 14.41 -6.01
N ALA A 74 -0.16 14.06 -7.06
CA ALA A 74 -0.83 15.05 -7.90
C ALA A 74 -1.81 15.91 -7.09
N VAL A 75 -2.57 15.29 -6.19
CA VAL A 75 -3.47 16.02 -5.28
C VAL A 75 -2.66 16.88 -4.30
N ALA A 76 -1.61 16.34 -3.68
CA ALA A 76 -0.76 17.05 -2.73
C ALA A 76 -0.20 18.36 -3.31
N LYS A 77 0.26 18.32 -4.58
CA LYS A 77 0.73 19.49 -5.33
C LYS A 77 -0.41 20.47 -5.62
N LYS A 78 -1.57 19.97 -6.03
CA LYS A 78 -2.74 20.82 -6.36
C LYS A 78 -3.25 21.60 -5.14
N VAL A 79 -3.24 20.98 -3.96
CA VAL A 79 -3.73 21.59 -2.72
C VAL A 79 -2.62 22.23 -1.86
N ASP A 80 -1.39 22.26 -2.39
CA ASP A 80 -0.19 22.78 -1.73
C ASP A 80 -0.01 22.29 -0.28
N SER A 81 -0.18 20.97 -0.06
CA SER A 81 -0.09 20.39 1.27
C SER A 81 1.28 19.77 1.53
N SER A 82 2.11 20.48 2.31
CA SER A 82 3.43 19.98 2.71
C SER A 82 3.36 18.67 3.51
N ARG A 83 2.28 18.44 4.27
CA ARG A 83 2.06 17.17 4.99
C ARG A 83 1.90 16.00 4.02
N LEU A 84 1.06 16.16 3.00
CA LEU A 84 0.84 15.13 2.00
C LEU A 84 2.09 14.89 1.15
N MET A 85 2.79 15.97 0.76
CA MET A 85 4.05 15.86 0.01
C MET A 85 5.09 15.05 0.77
N ARG A 86 5.30 15.33 2.07
CA ARG A 86 6.23 14.56 2.90
C ARG A 86 5.88 13.06 2.94
N ARG A 87 4.61 12.72 3.14
CA ARG A 87 4.18 11.32 3.14
C ARG A 87 4.38 10.65 1.77
N CYS A 88 4.19 11.39 0.67
CA CYS A 88 4.49 10.87 -0.66
C CYS A 88 5.98 10.55 -0.81
N GLU A 89 6.86 11.44 -0.36
CA GLU A 89 8.32 11.27 -0.42
C GLU A 89 8.81 10.09 0.43
N GLU A 90 8.22 9.89 1.62
CA GLU A 90 8.49 8.74 2.49
C GLU A 90 8.16 7.41 1.77
N LEU A 91 6.97 7.30 1.18
CA LEU A 91 6.56 6.10 0.45
C LEU A 91 7.36 5.88 -0.84
N ALA A 92 7.71 6.96 -1.56
CA ALA A 92 8.59 6.89 -2.72
C ALA A 92 9.97 6.35 -2.34
N SER A 93 10.50 6.75 -1.19
CA SER A 93 11.78 6.28 -0.68
C SER A 93 11.74 4.79 -0.31
N LEU A 94 10.64 4.32 0.30
CA LEU A 94 10.42 2.89 0.58
C LEU A 94 10.37 2.06 -0.70
N LEU A 95 9.68 2.55 -1.71
CA LEU A 95 9.64 1.96 -3.04
C LEU A 95 11.04 1.91 -3.67
N ALA A 96 11.82 2.98 -3.61
CA ALA A 96 13.18 3.00 -4.16
C ALA A 96 14.14 2.07 -3.38
N GLY A 97 14.04 2.03 -2.06
CA GLY A 97 14.83 1.14 -1.20
C GLY A 97 14.56 -0.34 -1.45
N GLY A 98 13.30 -0.70 -1.72
CA GLY A 98 12.93 -2.05 -2.14
C GLY A 98 13.56 -2.46 -3.48
N GLN A 99 13.65 -1.56 -4.47
CA GLN A 99 14.32 -1.88 -5.75
C GLN A 99 15.80 -2.22 -5.56
N LYS A 100 16.49 -1.45 -4.71
CA LYS A 100 17.92 -1.62 -4.47
C LYS A 100 18.22 -2.97 -3.81
N ALA A 101 17.41 -3.39 -2.83
CA ALA A 101 17.58 -4.68 -2.16
C ALA A 101 17.37 -5.88 -3.10
N ILE A 102 16.44 -5.80 -4.06
CA ILE A 102 16.18 -6.88 -5.03
C ILE A 102 17.31 -6.94 -6.07
N ALA A 103 17.80 -5.78 -6.52
CA ALA A 103 18.90 -5.69 -7.48
C ALA A 103 20.25 -6.17 -6.89
N ASP A 104 20.51 -5.91 -5.61
CA ASP A 104 21.73 -6.35 -4.92
C ASP A 104 21.73 -7.86 -4.57
N SER A 105 20.59 -8.55 -4.71
CA SER A 105 20.41 -9.97 -4.37
C SER A 105 20.37 -10.91 -5.60
N ALA A 106 20.56 -10.38 -6.82
CA ALA A 106 20.53 -11.10 -8.10
C ALA A 106 21.93 -11.24 -8.69
#